data_AF-A0A2D3VSH3-F1
#
_entry.id   AF-A0A2D3VSH3-F1
#
_cell.length_a   1.000
_cell.length_b   1.000
_cell.length_c   1.000
_cell.angle_alpha   90.00
_cell.angle_beta   90.00
_cell.angle_gamma   90.00
#
_symmetry.space_group_name_H-M   'P 1'
#
loop_
_entity.id
_entity.type
_entity.pdbx_description
1 polymer ?
#
loop_
_entity_poly.entity_id
_entity_poly.type
_entity_poly.pdbx_seq_one_letter_code
_entity_poly.pdbx_strand_id
1 'polypeptide(L)'
;MSNEELELMMLRRAESITSQRSLSSEIGYSVGKVNYVLKALIDKGLLKGERFLSSEKKTSYRYLLTDAGIQEKIALTRKFVESKKREYEVLQAELEVYETDMQTQGVKND
;
A
#
# COMPACT_ATOMS: atom_id res chain seq x y z
N MET A 1 0.95 5.55 -6.71
CA MET A 1 1.22 4.35 -5.91
C MET A 1 1.89 3.32 -6.80
N SER A 2 3.05 2.80 -6.39
CA SER A 2 3.74 1.74 -7.12
C SER A 2 3.00 0.39 -6.96
N ASN A 3 3.33 -0.60 -7.80
CA ASN A 3 2.76 -1.94 -7.66
C ASN A 3 3.16 -2.59 -6.31
N GLU A 4 4.40 -2.38 -5.87
CA GLU A 4 4.89 -2.86 -4.57
C GLU A 4 4.14 -2.22 -3.40
N GLU A 5 3.82 -0.92 -3.48
CA GLU A 5 2.99 -0.24 -2.47
C GLU A 5 1.57 -0.82 -2.42
N LEU A 6 0.98 -1.14 -3.57
CA LEU A 6 -0.34 -1.77 -3.65
C LEU A 6 -0.32 -3.18 -3.06
N GLU A 7 0.69 -4.00 -3.40
CA GLU A 7 0.87 -5.33 -2.82
C GLU A 7 1.05 -5.26 -1.29
N LEU A 8 1.87 -4.32 -0.80
CA LEU A 8 2.05 -4.07 0.63
C LEU A 8 0.73 -3.70 1.32
N MET A 9 -0.08 -2.83 0.72
CA MET A 9 -1.40 -2.49 1.27
C MET A 9 -2.33 -3.69 1.34
N MET A 10 -2.34 -4.54 0.32
CA MET A 10 -3.14 -5.77 0.31
C MET A 10 -2.69 -6.73 1.41
N LEU A 11 -1.38 -6.97 1.56
CA LEU A 11 -0.84 -7.83 2.62
C LEU A 11 -1.06 -7.25 4.03
N ARG A 12 -1.08 -5.93 4.18
CA ARG A 12 -1.40 -5.27 5.47
C ARG A 12 -2.87 -5.43 5.87
N ARG A 13 -3.79 -5.38 4.90
CA ARG A 13 -5.23 -5.42 5.13
C ARG A 13 -5.83 -6.82 5.02
N ALA A 14 -5.10 -7.79 4.46
CA ALA A 14 -5.56 -9.15 4.17
C ALA A 14 -6.52 -9.73 5.23
N GLU A 15 -6.11 -9.70 6.50
CA GLU A 15 -6.84 -10.30 7.61
C GLU A 15 -8.01 -9.47 8.14
N SER A 16 -8.04 -8.16 7.87
CA SER A 16 -9.10 -7.24 8.27
C SER A 16 -10.15 -6.99 7.18
N ILE A 17 -9.97 -7.57 5.99
CA ILE A 17 -10.92 -7.44 4.88
C ILE A 17 -12.24 -8.12 5.24
N THR A 18 -13.31 -7.33 5.29
CA THR A 18 -14.68 -7.83 5.39
C THR A 18 -15.27 -8.18 4.01
N SER A 19 -14.84 -7.47 2.96
CA SER A 19 -15.20 -7.76 1.57
C SER A 19 -14.24 -7.08 0.57
N GLN A 20 -14.13 -7.64 -0.64
CA GLN A 20 -13.35 -7.03 -1.74
C GLN A 20 -13.83 -5.60 -2.08
N ARG A 21 -15.13 -5.32 -1.92
CA ARG A 21 -15.71 -3.99 -2.14
C ARG A 21 -15.25 -3.00 -1.07
N SER A 22 -15.23 -3.41 0.20
CA SER A 22 -14.71 -2.55 1.28
C SER A 22 -13.25 -2.18 1.04
N LEU A 23 -12.44 -3.14 0.59
CA LEU A 23 -11.03 -2.91 0.30
C LEU A 23 -10.83 -1.99 -0.91
N SER A 24 -11.65 -2.15 -1.95
CA SER A 24 -11.69 -1.26 -3.12
C SER A 24 -11.99 0.18 -2.73
N SER A 25 -13.01 0.41 -1.88
CA SER A 25 -13.35 1.74 -1.38
C SER A 25 -12.24 2.36 -0.54
N GLU A 26 -11.50 1.56 0.23
CA GLU A 26 -10.42 2.04 1.08
C GLU A 26 -9.15 2.40 0.30
N ILE A 27 -8.73 1.55 -0.65
CA ILE A 27 -7.48 1.73 -1.39
C ILE A 27 -7.68 2.65 -2.62
N GLY A 28 -8.93 2.91 -3.02
CA GLY A 28 -9.24 3.79 -4.15
C GLY A 28 -9.02 3.15 -5.53
N TYR A 29 -8.98 1.81 -5.60
CA TYR A 29 -8.93 1.06 -6.86
C TYR A 29 -10.25 0.36 -7.15
N SER A 30 -10.52 0.06 -8.42
CA SER A 30 -11.70 -0.72 -8.82
C SER A 30 -11.70 -2.11 -8.18
N VAL A 31 -12.89 -2.64 -7.89
CA VAL A 31 -13.07 -3.99 -7.34
C VAL A 31 -12.37 -5.05 -8.20
N GLY A 32 -12.40 -4.89 -9.53
CA GLY A 32 -11.72 -5.78 -10.47
C GLY A 32 -10.20 -5.79 -10.27
N LYS A 33 -9.57 -4.61 -10.12
CA LYS A 33 -8.13 -4.51 -9.85
C LYS A 33 -7.76 -5.09 -8.48
N VAL A 34 -8.57 -4.84 -7.46
CA VAL A 34 -8.39 -5.45 -6.14
C VAL A 34 -8.43 -6.98 -6.22
N ASN A 35 -9.45 -7.53 -6.89
CA ASN A 35 -9.61 -8.97 -7.07
C ASN A 35 -8.44 -9.57 -7.88
N TYR A 36 -7.96 -8.88 -8.91
CA TYR A 36 -6.80 -9.29 -9.68
C TYR A 36 -5.55 -9.42 -8.81
N VAL A 37 -5.25 -8.41 -7.99
CA VAL A 37 -4.07 -8.44 -7.09
C VAL A 37 -4.22 -9.52 -6.02
N LEU A 38 -5.40 -9.66 -5.40
CA LEU A 38 -5.64 -10.71 -4.41
C LEU A 38 -5.41 -12.11 -4.98
N LYS A 39 -5.89 -12.38 -6.20
CA LYS A 39 -5.60 -13.65 -6.90
C LYS A 39 -4.12 -13.84 -7.15
N ALA A 40 -3.43 -12.82 -7.66
CA ALA A 40 -1.99 -12.90 -7.90
C ALA A 40 -1.20 -13.18 -6.61
N LEU A 41 -1.59 -12.58 -5.48
CA LEU A 41 -0.96 -12.84 -4.17
C LEU A 41 -1.24 -14.26 -3.65
N ILE A 42 -2.42 -14.82 -3.95
CA ILE A 42 -2.74 -16.22 -3.67
C ILE A 42 -1.91 -17.16 -4.55
N ASP A 43 -1.81 -16.87 -5.85
CA ASP A 43 -1.05 -17.67 -6.81
C ASP A 43 0.46 -17.67 -6.48
N LYS A 44 0.96 -16.54 -5.94
CA LYS A 44 2.33 -16.41 -5.38
C LYS A 44 2.52 -17.15 -4.04
N GLY A 45 1.46 -17.70 -3.44
CA GLY A 45 1.50 -18.37 -2.14
C GLY A 45 1.64 -17.43 -0.93
N LEU A 46 1.44 -16.12 -1.10
CA LEU A 46 1.55 -15.11 -0.04
C LEU A 46 0.27 -15.00 0.78
N LEU A 47 -0.86 -15.33 0.16
CA LEU A 47 -2.17 -15.37 0.80
C LEU A 47 -2.83 -16.72 0.62
N LYS A 48 -3.57 -17.15 1.64
CA LYS A 48 -4.53 -18.24 1.55
C LYS A 48 -5.94 -17.67 1.56
N GLY A 49 -6.70 -17.93 0.48
CA GLY A 49 -8.10 -17.55 0.39
C GLY A 49 -9.00 -18.68 0.91
N GLU A 50 -9.76 -18.41 1.97
CA GLU A 50 -10.78 -19.34 2.48
C GLU A 50 -12.18 -18.80 2.21
N ARG A 51 -12.98 -19.60 1.50
CA ARG A 51 -14.39 -19.31 1.24
C ARG A 51 -15.22 -20.00 2.33
N PHE A 52 -15.94 -19.22 3.14
CA PHE A 52 -16.91 -19.78 4.07
C PHE A 52 -18.33 -19.35 3.71
N LEU A 53 -19.25 -20.31 3.81
CA LEU A 53 -20.67 -20.08 3.66
C LEU A 53 -21.18 -19.52 4.99
N SER A 54 -21.47 -18.23 5.02
CA SER A 54 -22.23 -17.62 6.12
C SER A 54 -23.72 -17.75 5.83
N SER A 55 -24.53 -17.91 6.87
CA SER A 55 -25.97 -18.15 6.77
C SER A 55 -26.69 -17.09 5.93
N GLU A 56 -27.65 -17.57 5.14
CA GLU A 56 -28.59 -16.84 4.29
C GLU A 56 -27.99 -15.70 3.45
N LYS A 57 -27.43 -16.08 2.29
CA LYS A 57 -27.18 -15.24 1.09
C LYS A 57 -25.84 -14.48 0.97
N LYS A 58 -24.84 -14.65 1.85
CA LYS A 58 -23.52 -14.01 1.65
C LYS A 58 -22.34 -14.97 1.82
N THR A 59 -21.64 -15.24 0.72
CA THR A 59 -20.31 -15.83 0.74
C THR A 59 -19.30 -14.79 1.22
N SER A 60 -18.65 -15.05 2.35
CA SER A 60 -17.57 -14.20 2.84
C SER A 60 -16.22 -14.83 2.50
N TYR A 61 -15.26 -13.99 2.10
CA TYR A 61 -13.90 -14.39 1.78
C TYR A 61 -13.00 -13.93 2.91
N ARG A 62 -12.24 -14.87 3.49
CA ARG A 62 -11.16 -14.57 4.45
C ARG A 62 -9.83 -14.76 3.74
N TYR A 63 -8.94 -13.78 3.87
CA TYR A 63 -7.58 -13.87 3.37
C TYR A 63 -6.64 -13.97 4.56
N LEU A 64 -5.83 -15.01 4.59
CA LEU A 64 -4.84 -15.24 5.65
C LEU A 64 -3.45 -15.11 5.08
N LEU A 65 -2.57 -14.46 5.83
CA LEU A 65 -1.15 -14.43 5.48
C LEU A 65 -0.56 -15.82 5.69
N THR A 66 0.23 -16.26 4.73
CA THR A 66 1.12 -17.41 4.90
C THR A 66 2.43 -16.94 5.55
N ASP A 67 3.28 -17.88 5.99
CA ASP A 67 4.61 -17.53 6.48
C ASP A 67 5.42 -16.76 5.41
N ALA A 68 5.31 -17.17 4.14
CA ALA A 68 5.91 -16.46 3.01
C ALA A 68 5.30 -15.06 2.84
N GLY A 69 3.98 -14.91 3.00
CA GLY A 69 3.30 -13.62 2.99
C GLY A 69 3.76 -12.66 4.09
N ILE A 70 4.03 -13.18 5.29
CA ILE A 70 4.59 -12.40 6.40
C ILE A 70 5.99 -11.89 6.05
N GLN A 71 6.86 -12.77 5.52
CA GLN A 71 8.21 -12.37 5.12
C GLN A 71 8.19 -11.32 4.02
N GLU A 72 7.35 -11.50 2.99
CA GLU A 72 7.22 -10.53 1.90
C GLU A 72 6.67 -9.18 2.39
N LYS A 73 5.66 -9.21 3.28
CA LYS A 73 5.13 -8.00 3.92
C LYS A 73 6.22 -7.23 4.66
N ILE A 74 7.11 -7.92 5.38
CA ILE A 74 8.25 -7.29 6.08
C ILE A 74 9.23 -6.68 5.07
N ALA A 75 9.59 -7.42 4.03
CA ALA A 75 10.51 -6.96 2.99
C ALA A 75 9.98 -5.71 2.27
N LEU A 76 8.72 -5.74 1.84
CA LEU A 76 8.05 -4.59 1.21
C LEU A 76 7.92 -3.40 2.18
N THR A 77 7.65 -3.66 3.46
CA THR A 77 7.60 -2.59 4.47
C THR A 77 8.96 -1.89 4.60
N ARG A 78 10.06 -2.64 4.61
CA ARG A 78 11.41 -2.05 4.68
C ARG A 78 11.69 -1.18 3.46
N LYS A 79 11.47 -1.71 2.25
CA LYS A 79 11.64 -0.96 0.99
C LYS A 79 10.79 0.31 0.97
N PHE A 80 9.52 0.21 1.41
CA PHE A 80 8.61 1.35 1.49
C PHE A 80 9.17 2.45 2.39
N VAL A 81 9.61 2.09 3.60
CA VAL A 81 10.20 3.06 4.54
C VAL A 81 11.46 3.71 3.96
N GLU A 82 12.33 2.93 3.32
CA GLU A 82 13.53 3.47 2.66
C GLU A 82 13.19 4.44 1.53
N SER A 83 12.20 4.11 0.68
CA SER A 83 11.72 5.01 -0.38
C SER A 83 11.18 6.30 0.20
N LYS A 84 10.32 6.23 1.24
CA LYS A 84 9.72 7.41 1.85
C LYS A 84 10.75 8.31 2.55
N LYS A 85 11.80 7.73 3.13
CA LYS A 85 12.92 8.51 3.66
C LYS A 85 13.64 9.28 2.56
N ARG A 86 13.96 8.63 1.44
CA ARG A 86 14.61 9.31 0.30
C ARG A 86 13.71 10.39 -0.30
N GLU A 87 12.42 10.11 -0.49
CA GLU A 87 11.43 11.10 -0.94
C GLU A 87 11.40 12.31 0.01
N TYR A 88 11.40 12.07 1.31
CA TYR A 88 11.45 13.13 2.32
C TYR A 88 12.74 13.94 2.26
N GLU A 89 13.90 13.30 2.17
CA GLU A 89 15.21 13.97 2.07
C GLU A 89 15.28 14.88 0.83
N VAL A 90 14.77 14.41 -0.32
CA VAL A 90 14.68 15.22 -1.54
C VAL A 90 13.78 16.43 -1.32
N LEU A 91 12.59 16.24 -0.73
CA LEU A 91 11.68 17.35 -0.44
C LEU A 91 12.26 18.36 0.54
N GLN A 92 13.06 17.93 1.54
CA GLN A 92 13.76 18.83 2.45
C GLN A 92 14.82 19.66 1.71
N ALA A 93 15.62 19.03 0.85
CA ALA A 93 16.60 19.74 0.04
C ALA A 93 15.94 20.76 -0.91
N GLU A 94 14.80 20.41 -1.52
CA GLU A 94 14.01 21.35 -2.33
C GLU A 94 13.53 22.54 -1.51
N LEU A 95 13.02 22.32 -0.29
CA LEU A 95 12.59 23.38 0.62
C LEU A 95 13.74 24.33 0.98
N GLU A 96 14.92 23.81 1.31
CA GLU A 96 16.11 24.63 1.63
C GLU A 96 16.52 25.54 0.46
N VAL A 97 16.46 25.03 -0.77
CA VAL A 97 16.72 25.82 -1.98
C VAL A 97 15.69 26.94 -2.13
N TYR A 98 14.40 26.62 -2.01
CA TYR A 98 13.33 27.63 -2.10
C TYR A 98 13.46 28.72 -1.03
N GLU A 99 13.80 28.36 0.21
CA GLU A 99 14.01 29.32 1.30
C GLU A 99 15.21 30.22 1.06
N THR A 100 16.32 29.66 0.56
CA THR A 100 17.53 30.42 0.21
C THR A 100 17.27 31.40 -0.94
N ASP A 101 16.53 30.97 -1.96
CA ASP A 101 16.16 31.82 -3.10
C ASP A 101 15.27 32.99 -2.65
N MET A 102 14.30 32.74 -1.75
CA MET A 102 13.44 33.78 -1.19
C MET A 102 14.25 34.81 -0.36
N GLN A 103 15.22 34.36 0.44
CA GLN A 103 16.10 35.26 1.20
C GLN A 103 16.99 36.11 0.26
N THR A 104 17.53 35.50 -0.80
CA THR A 104 18.40 36.19 -1.76
C THR A 104 17.64 37.21 -2.61
N GLN A 105 16.35 36.97 -2.89
CA GLN A 105 15.47 37.93 -3.57
C GLN A 105 14.98 39.05 -2.66
N GLY A 106 14.80 38.80 -1.36
CA GLY A 106 14.44 39.84 -0.37
C GLY A 106 15.53 40.87 -0.13
N VAL A 107 16.81 40.49 -0.24
CA VAL A 107 17.98 41.39 -0.03
C VAL A 107 18.28 42.29 -1.23
N LYS A 108 17.72 42.01 -2.41
CA LYS A 108 17.96 42.82 -3.64
C LYS A 108 16.98 43.99 -3.84
N ASN A 109 16.01 44.16 -2.95
CA ASN A 109 14.98 45.20 -3.06
C ASN A 109 15.19 46.40 -2.11
N ASP A 110 16.34 46.51 -1.45
CA ASP A 110 16.75 47.67 -0.63
C ASP A 110 17.88 48.47 -1.27
#